data_AF-A0A2R4SWI3-F1
#
_entry.id   AF-A0A2R4SWI3-F1
#
_cell.length_a   1.000
_cell.length_b   1.000
_cell.length_c   1.000
_cell.angle_alpha   90.00
_cell.angle_beta   90.00
_cell.angle_gamma   90.00
#
_symmetry.space_group_name_H-M   'P 1'
#
loop_
_entity.id
_entity.type
_entity.pdbx_description
1 polymer ?
#
loop_
_entity_poly.entity_id
_entity_poly.type
_entity_poly.pdbx_seq_one_letter_code
_entity_poly.pdbx_strand_id
1 'polypeptide(L)'
;MNDVTLNLAADYPLLSVFWTTVYIFLWILWFMLLFRVIGDIFRDDALSGWGKSGWCVFVVILPFLGVFVYLIARGRGMGERSMRRAEQREQEFRTYVRESAGTTSHAEDLARLAELKNHGDITDAEYEQAKAKVLAT
;
A
#
# COMPACT_ATOMS: atom_id res chain seq x y z
N MET A 1 17.08 57.01 -29.01
CA MET A 1 16.91 56.30 -27.71
C MET A 1 15.68 55.38 -27.70
N ASN A 2 15.03 55.08 -28.83
CA ASN A 2 13.82 54.24 -28.86
C ASN A 2 14.05 52.83 -29.45
N ASP A 3 15.18 52.62 -30.12
CA ASP A 3 15.49 51.33 -30.76
C ASP A 3 16.07 50.30 -29.77
N VAL A 4 16.79 50.78 -28.75
CA VAL A 4 17.33 49.92 -27.67
C VAL A 4 16.18 49.36 -26.82
N THR A 5 15.18 50.19 -26.51
CA THR A 5 13.99 49.78 -25.75
C THR A 5 13.08 48.81 -26.52
N LEU A 6 13.06 48.87 -27.86
CA LEU A 6 12.33 47.89 -28.69
C LEU A 6 13.04 46.53 -28.76
N ASN A 7 14.38 46.49 -28.64
CA ASN A 7 15.14 45.25 -28.63
C ASN A 7 15.04 44.49 -27.30
N LEU A 8 15.00 45.17 -26.15
CA LEU A 8 14.77 44.55 -24.83
C LEU A 8 13.41 43.85 -24.69
N ALA A 9 12.39 44.30 -25.45
CA ALA A 9 11.08 43.64 -25.48
C ALA A 9 11.06 42.39 -26.37
N ALA A 10 11.96 42.31 -27.35
CA ALA A 10 12.19 41.13 -28.20
C ALA A 10 13.24 40.17 -27.62
N ASP A 11 13.83 40.48 -26.45
CA ASP A 11 15.07 39.84 -25.98
C ASP A 11 14.90 38.46 -25.31
N TYR A 12 13.69 37.97 -25.02
CA TYR A 12 13.55 36.56 -24.58
C TYR A 12 12.28 35.82 -25.06
N PRO A 13 12.03 35.72 -26.38
CA PRO A 13 10.99 34.85 -26.94
C PRO A 13 11.17 33.40 -26.48
N LEU A 14 12.40 32.92 -26.32
CA LEU A 14 12.66 31.56 -25.82
C LEU A 14 12.28 31.40 -24.34
N LEU A 15 12.62 32.36 -23.48
CA LEU A 15 12.27 32.32 -22.06
C LEU A 15 10.75 32.47 -21.88
N SER A 16 10.12 33.37 -22.64
CA SER A 16 8.67 33.57 -22.58
C SER A 16 7.90 32.35 -23.11
N VAL A 17 8.35 31.72 -24.20
CA VAL A 17 7.77 30.46 -24.70
C VAL A 17 8.02 29.31 -23.72
N PHE A 18 9.21 29.24 -23.10
CA PHE A 18 9.51 28.27 -22.05
C PHE A 18 8.56 28.41 -20.86
N TRP A 19 8.41 29.62 -20.31
CA TRP A 19 7.48 29.87 -19.21
C TRP A 19 6.04 29.61 -19.62
N THR A 20 5.62 30.00 -20.83
CA THR A 20 4.28 29.71 -21.34
C THR A 20 4.03 28.20 -21.44
N THR A 21 5.02 27.43 -21.88
CA THR A 21 4.96 25.96 -21.93
C THR A 21 4.87 25.36 -20.52
N VAL A 22 5.66 25.86 -19.57
CA VAL A 22 5.58 25.45 -18.16
C VAL A 22 4.21 25.79 -17.57
N TYR A 23 3.67 26.98 -17.83
CA TYR A 23 2.34 27.36 -17.38
C TYR A 23 1.27 26.45 -17.99
N ILE A 24 1.30 26.19 -19.30
CA ILE A 24 0.36 25.27 -19.96
C ILE A 24 0.49 23.85 -19.37
N PHE A 25 1.70 23.36 -19.15
CA PHE A 25 1.93 22.06 -18.52
C PHE A 25 1.38 22.01 -17.10
N LEU A 26 1.63 23.03 -16.28
CA LEU A 26 1.09 23.15 -14.93
C LEU A 26 -0.44 23.25 -14.93
N TRP A 27 -1.03 23.96 -15.90
CA TRP A 27 -2.48 24.03 -16.09
C TRP A 27 -3.08 22.66 -16.47
N ILE A 28 -2.45 21.93 -17.38
CA ILE A 28 -2.87 20.57 -17.75
C ILE A 28 -2.76 19.64 -16.54
N LEU A 29 -1.62 19.66 -15.85
CA LEU A 29 -1.38 18.86 -14.64
C LEU A 29 -2.39 19.22 -13.54
N TRP A 30 -2.70 20.50 -13.37
CA TRP A 30 -3.71 20.99 -12.45
C TRP A 30 -5.10 20.41 -12.76
N PHE A 31 -5.54 20.48 -14.02
CA PHE A 31 -6.81 19.88 -14.43
C PHE A 31 -6.80 18.36 -14.28
N MET A 32 -5.71 17.68 -14.62
CA MET A 32 -5.58 16.23 -14.42
C MET A 32 -5.71 15.85 -12.94
N LEU A 33 -5.10 16.63 -12.03
CA LEU A 33 -5.27 16.43 -10.59
C LEU A 33 -6.71 16.68 -10.17
N LEU A 34 -7.35 17.75 -10.65
CA LEU A 34 -8.74 18.06 -10.36
C LEU A 34 -9.68 16.91 -10.77
N PHE A 35 -9.57 16.42 -12.01
CA PHE A 35 -10.37 15.27 -12.48
C PHE A 35 -10.06 13.98 -11.69
N ARG A 36 -8.80 13.76 -11.33
CA ARG A 36 -8.40 12.59 -10.52
C ARG A 36 -9.00 12.65 -9.12
N VAL A 37 -9.00 13.81 -8.48
CA VAL A 37 -9.61 14.01 -7.15
C VAL A 37 -11.11 13.77 -7.21
N ILE A 38 -11.78 14.37 -8.21
CA ILE A 38 -13.20 14.17 -8.45
C ILE A 38 -13.51 12.66 -8.65
N GLY A 39 -12.74 11.96 -9.48
CA GLY A 39 -12.92 10.52 -9.72
C GLY A 39 -12.67 9.65 -8.48
N ASP A 40 -11.70 10.01 -7.64
CA ASP A 40 -11.43 9.31 -6.37
C ASP A 40 -12.60 9.44 -5.38
N ILE A 41 -13.21 10.62 -5.30
CA ILE A 41 -14.41 10.88 -4.49
C ILE A 41 -15.62 10.11 -5.03
N PHE A 42 -15.78 10.05 -6.36
CA PHE A 42 -16.85 9.26 -6.95
C PHE A 42 -16.70 7.76 -6.67
N ARG A 43 -15.46 7.26 -6.67
CA ARG A 43 -15.12 5.86 -6.39
C ARG A 43 -15.33 5.43 -4.94
N ASP A 44 -15.42 6.38 -4.01
CA ASP A 44 -15.79 6.07 -2.63
C ASP A 44 -17.32 5.91 -2.52
N ASP A 45 -17.77 4.66 -2.51
CA ASP A 45 -19.19 4.29 -2.47
C ASP A 45 -19.85 4.48 -1.10
N ALA A 46 -19.10 4.97 -0.09
CA ALA A 46 -19.60 5.19 1.26
C ALA A 46 -20.45 6.48 1.44
N LEU A 47 -20.47 7.40 0.46
CA LEU A 47 -21.12 8.71 0.58
C LEU A 47 -22.35 8.87 -0.32
N SER A 48 -23.47 9.31 0.28
CA SER A 48 -24.78 9.49 -0.36
C SER A 48 -24.76 10.45 -1.56
N GLY A 49 -25.54 10.13 -2.60
CA GLY A 49 -25.47 10.73 -3.94
C GLY A 49 -25.73 12.25 -4.03
N TRP A 50 -26.40 12.86 -3.05
CA TRP A 50 -26.63 14.32 -3.03
C TRP A 50 -25.41 15.13 -2.59
N GLY A 51 -24.58 14.57 -1.69
CA GLY A 51 -23.31 15.19 -1.29
C GLY A 51 -22.30 15.20 -2.43
N LYS A 52 -22.29 14.15 -3.26
CA LYS A 52 -21.37 14.03 -4.42
C LYS A 52 -21.60 15.12 -5.46
N SER A 53 -22.86 15.42 -5.81
CA SER A 53 -23.17 16.45 -6.82
C SER A 53 -22.81 17.86 -6.35
N GLY A 54 -23.15 18.23 -5.11
CA GLY A 54 -22.78 19.53 -4.53
C GLY A 54 -21.27 19.72 -4.40
N TRP A 55 -20.57 18.64 -4.02
CA TRP A 55 -19.11 18.65 -3.93
C TRP A 55 -18.44 18.82 -5.29
N CYS A 56 -18.99 18.21 -6.34
CA CYS A 56 -18.48 18.36 -7.70
C CYS A 56 -18.55 19.83 -8.18
N VAL A 57 -19.69 20.50 -7.95
CA VAL A 57 -19.87 21.92 -8.27
C VAL A 57 -18.91 22.80 -7.46
N PHE A 58 -18.72 22.48 -6.18
CA PHE A 58 -17.83 23.22 -5.30
C PHE A 58 -16.35 23.11 -5.70
N VAL A 59 -15.89 21.93 -6.12
CA VAL A 59 -14.51 21.72 -6.62
C VAL A 59 -14.26 22.45 -7.94
N VAL A 60 -15.27 22.56 -8.80
CA VAL A 60 -15.19 23.31 -10.06
C VAL A 60 -15.05 24.81 -9.81
N ILE A 61 -15.74 25.36 -8.80
CA ILE A 61 -15.71 26.80 -8.47
C ILE A 61 -14.48 27.16 -7.61
N LEU A 62 -14.03 26.27 -6.73
CA LEU A 62 -12.90 26.49 -5.82
C LEU A 62 -11.81 25.41 -5.99
N PRO A 63 -11.05 25.44 -7.10
CA PRO A 63 -10.11 24.37 -7.42
C PRO A 63 -8.91 24.33 -6.43
N PHE A 64 -8.52 25.47 -5.83
CA PHE A 64 -7.52 25.52 -4.77
C PHE A 64 -7.91 24.73 -3.53
N LEU A 65 -9.19 24.76 -3.16
CA LEU A 65 -9.71 24.05 -2.01
C LEU A 65 -9.75 22.53 -2.27
N GLY A 66 -9.98 22.11 -3.52
CA GLY A 66 -9.89 20.71 -3.93
C GLY A 66 -8.51 20.09 -3.69
N VAL A 67 -7.43 20.84 -3.96
CA VAL A 67 -6.06 20.39 -3.67
C VAL A 67 -5.78 20.30 -2.17
N PHE A 68 -6.26 21.27 -1.39
CA PHE A 68 -6.14 21.22 0.08
C PHE A 68 -6.85 20.00 0.67
N VAL A 69 -8.08 19.72 0.22
CA VAL A 69 -8.82 18.53 0.66
C VAL A 69 -8.12 17.25 0.22
N TYR A 70 -7.58 17.20 -0.99
CA TYR A 70 -6.82 16.03 -1.47
C TYR A 70 -5.57 15.76 -0.62
N LEU A 71 -4.82 16.79 -0.23
CA LEU A 71 -3.67 16.64 0.66
C LEU A 71 -4.09 16.11 2.03
N ILE A 72 -5.19 16.61 2.58
CA ILE A 72 -5.73 16.16 3.88
C ILE A 72 -6.25 14.72 3.79
N ALA A 73 -7.00 14.38 2.74
CA ALA A 73 -7.59 13.05 2.54
C ALA A 73 -6.53 11.99 2.19
N ARG A 74 -5.57 12.32 1.33
CA ARG A 74 -4.58 11.37 0.81
C ARG A 74 -3.28 11.31 1.61
N GLY A 75 -2.97 12.33 2.43
CA GLY A 75 -1.82 12.31 3.34
C GLY A 75 -1.85 11.17 4.36
N ARG A 76 -3.03 10.64 4.68
CA ARG A 76 -3.22 9.53 5.63
C ARG A 76 -3.24 8.14 5.00
N GLY A 77 -3.38 8.02 3.68
CA GLY A 77 -3.57 6.73 3.01
C GLY A 77 -2.31 5.88 2.86
N MET A 78 -1.12 6.39 3.19
CA MET A 78 0.13 5.65 3.00
C MET A 78 0.47 4.76 4.22
N GLY A 79 0.14 5.19 5.43
CA GLY A 79 0.39 4.43 6.66
C GLY A 79 -0.62 3.31 6.92
N GLU A 80 -1.88 3.51 6.57
CA GLU A 80 -2.92 2.52 6.92
C GLU A 80 -2.89 1.29 5.99
N ARG A 81 -2.52 1.48 4.72
CA ARG A 81 -2.39 0.39 3.74
C ARG A 81 -1.09 -0.40 3.91
N SER A 82 -0.01 0.22 4.38
CA SER A 82 1.22 -0.49 4.70
C SER A 82 1.03 -1.36 5.94
N MET A 83 0.34 -0.88 6.97
CA MET A 83 0.01 -1.67 8.16
C MET A 83 -0.90 -2.85 7.83
N ARG A 84 -2.02 -2.66 7.11
CA ARG A 84 -2.90 -3.80 6.73
C ARG A 84 -2.18 -4.84 5.86
N ARG A 85 -1.29 -4.42 4.96
CA ARG A 85 -0.47 -5.33 4.14
C ARG A 85 0.67 -6.01 4.91
N ALA A 86 1.12 -5.41 6.01
CA ALA A 86 2.07 -6.03 6.92
C ALA A 86 1.37 -7.08 7.78
N GLU A 87 0.20 -6.76 8.34
CA GLU A 87 -0.62 -7.68 9.14
C GLU A 87 -1.05 -8.91 8.33
N GLN A 88 -1.54 -8.73 7.09
CA GLN A 88 -1.92 -9.87 6.23
C GLN A 88 -0.72 -10.79 5.93
N ARG A 89 0.44 -10.22 5.61
CA ARG A 89 1.65 -11.03 5.35
C ARG A 89 2.18 -11.74 6.58
N GLU A 90 2.07 -11.13 7.76
CA GLU A 90 2.47 -11.77 9.02
C GLU A 90 1.53 -12.93 9.41
N GLN A 91 0.23 -12.81 9.11
CA GLN A 91 -0.75 -13.90 9.31
C GLN A 91 -0.50 -15.08 8.34
N GLU A 92 -0.26 -14.79 7.06
CA GLU A 92 0.07 -15.82 6.06
C GLU A 92 1.37 -16.55 6.41
N PHE A 93 2.42 -15.81 6.81
CA PHE A 93 3.70 -16.40 7.21
C PHE A 93 3.59 -17.26 8.48
N ARG A 94 2.86 -16.79 9.51
CA ARG A 94 2.62 -17.60 10.72
C ARG A 94 1.88 -18.90 10.43
N THR A 95 0.91 -18.86 9.51
CA THR A 95 0.17 -20.05 9.11
C THR A 95 1.09 -21.05 8.40
N TYR A 96 1.89 -20.59 7.45
CA TYR A 96 2.86 -21.42 6.72
C TYR A 96 3.92 -22.05 7.65
N VAL A 97 4.47 -21.28 8.60
CA VAL A 97 5.45 -21.78 9.57
C VAL A 97 4.82 -22.81 10.50
N ARG A 98 3.59 -22.59 10.98
CA ARG A 98 2.90 -23.53 11.87
C ARG A 98 2.59 -24.86 11.17
N GLU A 99 2.17 -24.80 9.91
CA GLU A 99 1.87 -25.98 9.10
C GLU A 99 3.14 -26.78 8.75
N SER A 100 4.23 -26.08 8.39
CA SER A 100 5.51 -26.70 8.06
C SER A 100 6.26 -27.23 9.29
N ALA A 101 6.18 -26.53 10.42
CA ALA A 101 6.82 -26.93 11.67
C ALA A 101 6.09 -28.08 12.36
N GLY A 102 4.76 -28.14 12.29
CA GLY A 102 3.98 -29.26 12.85
C GLY A 102 4.39 -30.59 12.20
N THR A 103 4.42 -30.64 10.86
CA THR A 103 4.75 -31.88 10.13
C THR A 103 6.21 -32.32 10.34
N THR A 104 7.15 -31.38 10.37
CA THR A 104 8.58 -31.69 10.62
C THR A 104 8.82 -32.13 12.06
N SER A 105 8.18 -31.49 13.05
CA SER A 105 8.36 -31.80 14.48
C SER A 105 7.94 -33.24 14.81
N HIS A 106 6.79 -33.70 14.29
CA HIS A 106 6.33 -35.07 14.56
C HIS A 106 7.28 -36.14 14.00
N ALA A 107 7.85 -35.90 12.81
CA ALA A 107 8.84 -36.81 12.22
C ALA A 107 10.17 -36.80 12.98
N GLU A 108 10.64 -35.62 13.42
CA GLU A 108 11.85 -35.48 14.25
C GLU A 108 11.68 -36.14 15.64
N ASP A 109 10.52 -35.98 16.27
CA ASP A 109 10.22 -36.57 17.57
C ASP A 109 10.16 -38.11 17.49
N LEU A 110 9.58 -38.67 16.43
CA LEU A 110 9.58 -40.11 16.16
C LEU A 110 10.99 -40.66 15.91
N ALA A 111 11.84 -39.91 15.21
CA ALA A 111 13.24 -40.29 14.96
C ALA A 111 14.06 -40.32 16.26
N ARG A 112 13.92 -39.31 17.13
CA ARG A 112 14.58 -39.27 18.45
C ARG A 112 14.12 -40.41 19.36
N LEU A 113 12.82 -40.73 19.37
CA LEU A 113 12.30 -41.87 20.11
C LEU A 113 12.90 -43.19 19.64
N ALA A 114 13.09 -43.38 18.33
CA ALA A 114 13.73 -44.58 17.79
C ALA A 114 15.22 -44.67 18.16
N GLU A 115 15.92 -43.53 18.19
CA GLU A 115 17.33 -43.46 18.61
C GLU A 115 17.50 -43.83 20.09
N LEU A 116 16.70 -43.23 20.99
CA LEU A 116 16.69 -43.56 22.42
C LEU A 116 16.42 -45.05 22.69
N LYS A 117 15.51 -45.64 21.91
CA LYS A 117 15.21 -47.07 21.97
C LYS A 117 16.43 -47.92 21.56
N ASN A 118 17.07 -47.56 20.45
CA ASN A 118 18.25 -48.28 19.93
C ASN A 118 19.45 -48.17 20.87
N HIS A 119 19.56 -47.05 21.58
CA HIS A 119 20.61 -46.80 22.57
C HIS A 119 20.36 -47.51 23.91
N GLY A 120 19.14 -48.04 24.11
CA GLY A 120 18.74 -48.74 25.34
C GLY A 120 18.34 -47.80 26.48
N ASP A 121 18.18 -46.51 26.21
CA ASP A 121 17.79 -45.49 27.21
C ASP A 121 16.31 -45.60 27.61
N ILE A 122 15.49 -46.26 26.79
CA ILE A 122 14.06 -46.50 27.04
C ILE A 122 13.69 -47.95 26.72
N THR A 123 12.70 -48.47 27.43
CA THR A 123 12.16 -49.82 27.22
C THR A 123 11.16 -49.86 26.05
N ASP A 124 10.92 -51.05 25.49
CA ASP A 124 9.94 -51.23 24.39
C ASP A 124 8.53 -50.72 24.76
N ALA A 125 8.12 -50.91 26.01
CA ALA A 125 6.82 -50.45 26.51
C ALA A 125 6.72 -48.91 26.58
N GLU A 126 7.81 -48.23 26.96
CA GLU A 126 7.88 -46.77 27.02
C GLU A 126 7.93 -46.15 25.62
N TYR A 127 8.65 -46.80 24.68
CA TYR A 127 8.69 -46.40 23.28
C TYR A 127 7.29 -46.43 22.63
N GLU A 128 6.55 -47.52 22.79
CA GLU A 128 5.21 -47.65 22.19
C GLU A 128 4.21 -46.65 22.79
N GLN A 129 4.27 -46.36 24.09
CA GLN A 129 3.45 -45.30 24.70
C GLN A 129 3.79 -43.90 24.16
N ALA A 130 5.07 -43.56 24.02
CA ALA A 130 5.50 -42.27 23.53
C ALA A 130 5.15 -42.08 22.04
N LYS A 131 5.35 -43.11 21.23
CA LYS A 131 4.96 -43.13 19.81
C LYS A 131 3.46 -42.94 19.61
N ALA A 132 2.63 -43.63 20.40
CA ALA A 132 1.18 -43.46 20.35
C ALA A 132 0.74 -42.03 20.68
N LYS A 133 1.43 -41.36 21.62
CA LYS A 133 1.14 -39.97 22.02
C LYS A 133 1.50 -38.96 20.93
N VAL A 134 2.62 -39.16 20.22
CA VAL A 134 3.06 -38.30 19.11
C VAL A 134 2.16 -38.47 17.88
N LEU A 135 1.68 -39.69 17.61
CA LEU A 135 0.78 -39.99 16.48
C LEU A 135 -0.69 -39.61 16.74
N ALA A 136 -1.08 -39.41 18.00
CA ALA A 136 -2.44 -39.02 18.38
C ALA A 136 -2.66 -37.49 18.43
N THR A 137 -1.61 -36.69 18.19
CA THR A 137 -1.65 -35.22 18.13
C THR A 137 -1.75 -34.77 16.68
#